data_AF-A0A135SRD5-F1
#
_entry.id   AF-A0A135SRD5-F1
#
_cell.length_a   1.000
_cell.length_b   1.000
_cell.length_c   1.000
_cell.angle_alpha   90.00
_cell.angle_beta   90.00
_cell.angle_gamma   90.00
#
_symmetry.space_group_name_H-M   'P 1'
#
loop_
_entity.id
_entity.type
_entity.pdbx_description
1 polymer ?
#
loop_
_entity_poly.entity_id
_entity_poly.type
_entity_poly.pdbx_seq_one_letter_code
_entity_poly.pdbx_strand_id
1 'polypeptide(L)'
;MSWTRLRIAVWLACLALDVIAASTPIQLITISNATSPGVTSPAPLDPAAAAMEQMAASLSPCARYSKTSCRVPVRRNTDQGPITWTLFSIALVALAARLISKIPSLNPAFSFGWDDWLILASTLALIPADIGSQILIGKGLGQDIWMVSPDNITQILLLFFVEELLYSFVVAVTKLSILIFYLRLFAETWFRVVCYIMLGVTTIYGIGQILGIVLVCSPVSYNWTQWDGEHQGKGDGLEWDPAGYIGEVRRNAESDV
;
A
#
# COMPACT_ATOMS: atom_id res chain seq x y z
N MET A 1 3.02 30.15 27.30
CA MET A 1 2.59 28.91 26.62
C MET A 1 2.50 27.82 27.68
N SER A 2 1.31 27.35 28.07
CA SER A 2 1.20 26.38 29.18
C SER A 2 1.74 25.02 28.75
N TRP A 3 2.44 24.33 29.65
CA TRP A 3 3.05 23.00 29.43
C TRP A 3 2.07 21.96 28.84
N THR A 4 0.80 22.08 29.16
CA THR A 4 -0.30 21.27 28.60
C THR A 4 -0.49 21.45 27.09
N ARG A 5 -0.34 22.68 26.56
CA ARG A 5 -0.50 22.98 25.13
C ARG A 5 0.63 22.37 24.29
N LEU A 6 1.85 22.39 24.81
CA LEU A 6 3.01 21.77 24.17
C LEU A 6 2.87 20.24 24.12
N ARG A 7 2.39 19.62 25.21
CA ARG A 7 2.17 18.16 25.26
C ARG A 7 1.12 17.68 24.26
N ILE A 8 0.01 18.42 24.07
CA ILE A 8 -1.04 18.04 23.11
C ILE A 8 -0.54 18.21 21.67
N ALA A 9 0.18 19.29 21.37
CA ALA A 9 0.75 19.51 20.05
C ALA A 9 1.79 18.43 19.68
N VAL A 10 2.68 18.11 20.61
CA VAL A 10 3.66 17.03 20.46
C VAL A 10 2.97 15.68 20.37
N TRP A 11 1.89 15.45 21.13
CA TRP A 11 1.14 14.19 21.04
C TRP A 11 0.40 14.03 19.71
N LEU A 12 -0.19 15.10 19.15
CA LEU A 12 -0.82 15.05 17.82
C LEU A 12 0.22 14.92 16.69
N ALA A 13 1.36 15.59 16.83
CA ALA A 13 2.48 15.44 15.90
C ALA A 13 3.09 14.03 15.97
N CYS A 14 3.30 13.49 17.17
CA CYS A 14 3.73 12.10 17.39
C CYS A 14 2.70 11.11 16.85
N LEU A 15 1.40 11.28 17.11
CA LEU A 15 0.37 10.39 16.57
C LEU A 15 0.37 10.39 15.03
N ALA A 16 0.51 11.57 14.42
CA ALA A 16 0.63 11.67 12.97
C ALA A 16 1.94 11.06 12.45
N LEU A 17 3.06 11.27 13.16
CA LEU A 17 4.36 10.67 12.87
C LEU A 17 4.37 9.16 13.10
N ASP A 18 3.62 8.62 14.06
CA ASP A 18 3.49 7.20 14.40
C ASP A 18 2.63 6.50 13.35
N VAL A 19 1.54 7.14 12.89
CA VAL A 19 0.75 6.63 11.75
C VAL A 19 1.56 6.69 10.46
N ILE A 20 2.37 7.74 10.26
CA ILE A 20 3.33 7.82 9.15
C ILE A 20 4.41 6.73 9.28
N ALA A 21 4.94 6.53 10.48
CA ALA A 21 5.98 5.55 10.81
C ALA A 21 5.48 4.10 10.82
N ALA A 22 4.16 3.88 10.95
CA ALA A 22 3.52 2.58 10.77
C ALA A 22 3.31 2.24 9.29
N SER A 23 3.19 3.25 8.41
CA SER A 23 3.21 3.08 6.96
C SER A 23 4.62 3.07 6.35
N THR A 24 5.65 3.51 7.08
CA THR A 24 7.05 3.49 6.60
C THR A 24 7.79 2.16 6.68
N PRO A 25 7.47 1.14 7.49
CA PRO A 25 8.39 0.02 7.65
C PRO A 25 8.47 -0.82 6.37
N ILE A 26 7.39 -0.88 5.58
CA ILE A 26 7.39 -1.53 4.25
C ILE A 26 8.14 -0.67 3.21
N GLN A 27 8.10 0.66 3.31
CA GLN A 27 8.61 1.60 2.30
C GLN A 27 10.04 2.14 2.58
N LEU A 28 10.50 2.16 3.85
CA LEU A 28 11.86 2.57 4.22
C LEU A 28 12.89 1.50 3.81
N ILE A 29 12.48 0.22 3.81
CA ILE A 29 13.26 -0.89 3.26
C ILE A 29 13.48 -0.69 1.75
N THR A 30 12.44 -0.24 1.05
CA THR A 30 12.44 0.08 -0.39
C THR A 30 13.40 1.23 -0.71
N ILE A 31 13.26 2.40 -0.05
CA ILE A 31 14.11 3.58 -0.31
C ILE A 31 15.59 3.32 0.08
N SER A 32 15.84 2.56 1.14
CA SER A 32 17.21 2.20 1.55
C SER A 32 17.90 1.28 0.53
N ASN A 33 17.15 0.45 -0.19
CA ASN A 33 17.72 -0.41 -1.23
C ASN A 33 17.91 0.30 -2.57
N ALA A 34 17.08 1.31 -2.87
CA ALA A 34 17.21 2.17 -4.06
C ALA A 34 18.50 3.02 -4.07
N THR A 35 19.13 3.24 -2.91
CA THR A 35 20.42 3.97 -2.81
C THR A 35 21.65 3.08 -2.96
N SER A 36 21.47 1.79 -3.22
CA SER A 36 22.61 0.90 -3.49
C SER A 36 23.24 1.22 -4.86
N PRO A 37 24.57 1.43 -4.93
CA PRO A 37 25.25 1.70 -6.20
C PRO A 37 25.12 0.46 -7.10
N GLY A 38 24.72 0.69 -8.34
CA GLY A 38 24.36 -0.34 -9.30
C GLY A 38 25.48 -1.33 -9.59
N VAL A 39 25.11 -2.61 -9.65
CA VAL A 39 25.89 -3.62 -10.35
C VAL A 39 25.29 -3.75 -11.75
N THR A 40 25.97 -3.15 -12.72
CA THR A 40 25.81 -3.51 -14.13
C THR A 40 26.29 -4.94 -14.31
N SER A 41 25.36 -5.88 -14.47
CA SER A 41 25.66 -7.18 -15.06
C SER A 41 25.64 -7.04 -16.59
N PRO A 42 26.64 -7.57 -17.31
CA PRO A 42 26.66 -7.50 -18.77
C PRO A 42 25.58 -8.42 -19.34
N ALA A 43 24.89 -7.95 -20.38
CA ALA A 43 23.98 -8.77 -21.17
C ALA A 43 24.72 -9.97 -21.79
N PRO A 44 24.10 -11.15 -21.80
CA PRO A 44 24.38 -12.14 -22.85
C PRO A 44 23.12 -12.40 -23.68
N LEU A 45 23.30 -12.26 -24.99
CA LEU A 45 22.41 -12.77 -26.02
C LEU A 45 22.45 -14.31 -25.96
N ASP A 46 21.51 -14.97 -25.28
CA ASP A 46 21.45 -16.43 -25.27
C ASP A 46 20.03 -16.99 -25.48
N PRO A 47 19.89 -18.13 -26.21
CA PRO A 47 18.63 -18.87 -26.38
C PRO A 47 18.04 -19.43 -25.07
N ALA A 48 18.68 -19.16 -23.93
CA ALA A 48 18.21 -19.45 -22.58
C ALA A 48 16.95 -18.64 -22.18
N ALA A 49 16.71 -17.48 -22.78
CA ALA A 49 15.50 -16.69 -22.51
C ALA A 49 14.20 -17.45 -22.90
N ALA A 50 14.22 -18.18 -24.02
CA ALA A 50 13.10 -19.03 -24.45
C ALA A 50 12.97 -20.33 -23.62
N ALA A 51 14.04 -20.75 -22.92
CA ALA A 51 14.01 -21.90 -22.01
C ALA A 51 13.50 -21.51 -20.61
N MET A 52 13.73 -20.26 -20.18
CA MET A 52 13.16 -19.70 -18.95
C MET A 52 11.63 -19.52 -19.06
N GLU A 53 11.14 -19.12 -20.24
CA GLU A 53 9.71 -19.02 -20.57
C GLU A 53 8.97 -20.35 -20.32
N GLN A 54 9.60 -21.48 -20.64
CA GLN A 54 9.04 -22.82 -20.35
C GLN A 54 9.22 -23.26 -18.89
N MET A 55 10.22 -22.76 -18.17
CA MET A 55 10.47 -23.12 -16.77
C MET A 55 9.50 -22.43 -15.81
N ALA A 56 9.22 -21.12 -15.96
CA ALA A 56 8.33 -20.39 -15.06
C ALA A 56 6.88 -20.93 -15.11
N ALA A 57 6.36 -21.18 -16.32
CA ALA A 57 5.03 -21.76 -16.52
C ALA A 57 4.91 -23.22 -16.04
N SER A 58 6.00 -24.01 -16.13
CA SER A 58 6.03 -25.42 -15.68
C SER A 58 6.38 -25.61 -14.20
N LEU A 59 6.93 -24.59 -13.53
CA LEU A 59 7.22 -24.63 -12.11
C LEU A 59 5.94 -24.65 -11.25
N SER A 60 4.86 -23.97 -11.65
CA SER A 60 3.64 -23.95 -10.82
C SER A 60 2.96 -25.33 -10.68
N PRO A 61 2.78 -26.15 -11.75
CA PRO A 61 2.23 -27.51 -11.60
C PRO A 61 3.21 -28.47 -10.92
N CYS A 62 4.51 -28.34 -11.16
CA CYS A 62 5.54 -29.14 -10.49
C CYS A 62 5.63 -28.83 -8.99
N ALA A 63 5.59 -27.54 -8.62
CA ALA A 63 5.54 -27.10 -7.23
C ALA A 63 4.28 -27.60 -6.54
N ARG A 64 3.13 -27.53 -7.23
CA ARG A 64 1.86 -28.08 -6.73
C ARG A 64 1.93 -29.59 -6.51
N TYR A 65 2.48 -30.34 -7.45
CA TYR A 65 2.64 -31.78 -7.33
C TYR A 65 3.57 -32.16 -6.17
N SER A 66 4.70 -31.47 -6.03
CA SER A 66 5.67 -31.66 -4.94
C SER A 66 5.04 -31.39 -3.57
N LYS A 67 4.39 -30.23 -3.39
CA LYS A 67 3.75 -29.84 -2.13
C LYS A 67 2.58 -30.75 -1.75
N THR A 68 1.80 -31.19 -2.74
CA THR A 68 0.70 -32.14 -2.53
C THR A 68 1.23 -33.53 -2.14
N SER A 69 2.33 -33.98 -2.76
CA SER A 69 3.00 -35.23 -2.42
C SER A 69 3.55 -35.23 -0.99
N CYS A 70 4.09 -34.09 -0.55
CA CYS A 70 4.57 -33.87 0.82
C CYS A 70 3.45 -33.61 1.84
N ARG A 71 2.16 -33.70 1.46
CA ARG A 71 0.99 -33.42 2.30
C ARG A 71 1.09 -32.10 3.08
N VAL A 72 1.63 -31.06 2.43
CA VAL A 72 1.63 -29.72 3.02
C VAL A 72 0.18 -29.22 3.09
N PRO A 73 -0.32 -28.78 4.25
CA PRO A 73 -1.69 -28.30 4.35
C PRO A 73 -1.84 -27.01 3.53
N VAL A 74 -2.86 -26.96 2.68
CA VAL A 74 -3.19 -25.76 1.90
C VAL A 74 -3.68 -24.68 2.86
N ARG A 75 -2.94 -23.58 2.94
CA ARG A 75 -3.34 -22.43 3.75
C ARG A 75 -4.20 -21.51 2.90
N ARG A 76 -5.38 -21.19 3.40
CA ARG A 76 -6.30 -20.23 2.77
C ARG A 76 -6.78 -19.27 3.84
N ASN A 77 -6.31 -18.03 3.76
CA ASN A 77 -6.72 -16.97 4.67
C ASN A 77 -7.81 -16.10 4.02
N THR A 78 -9.03 -16.63 3.93
CA THR A 78 -10.19 -15.88 3.38
C THR A 78 -10.83 -14.95 4.41
N ASP A 79 -10.35 -14.96 5.65
CA ASP A 79 -10.88 -14.15 6.75
C ASP A 79 -10.66 -12.64 6.55
N GLN A 80 -9.79 -12.27 5.61
CA GLN A 80 -9.55 -10.88 5.23
C GLN A 80 -10.81 -10.18 4.67
N GLY A 81 -11.63 -10.89 3.89
CA GLY A 81 -12.82 -10.30 3.26
C GLY A 81 -13.85 -9.75 4.27
N PRO A 82 -14.33 -10.58 5.22
CA PRO A 82 -15.26 -10.13 6.26
C PRO A 82 -14.73 -8.96 7.08
N ILE A 83 -13.43 -8.93 7.41
CA ILE A 83 -12.83 -7.85 8.19
C ILE A 83 -12.95 -6.52 7.44
N THR A 84 -12.62 -6.48 6.14
CA THR A 84 -12.70 -5.26 5.34
C THR A 84 -14.13 -4.71 5.29
N TRP A 85 -15.13 -5.57 5.07
CA TRP A 85 -16.54 -5.17 5.02
C TRP A 85 -17.06 -4.62 6.35
N THR A 86 -16.64 -5.20 7.48
CA THR A 86 -17.03 -4.70 8.80
C THR A 86 -16.49 -3.29 9.05
N LEU A 87 -15.20 -3.05 8.72
CA LEU A 87 -14.58 -1.74 8.85
C LEU A 87 -15.17 -0.70 7.90
N PHE A 88 -15.44 -1.10 6.65
CA PHE A 88 -16.09 -0.25 5.66
C PHE A 88 -17.50 0.18 6.11
N SER A 89 -18.28 -0.76 6.67
CA SER A 89 -19.60 -0.48 7.21
C SER A 89 -19.54 0.49 8.39
N ILE A 90 -18.59 0.31 9.32
CA ILE A 90 -18.37 1.23 10.43
C ILE A 90 -18.00 2.63 9.92
N ALA A 91 -17.12 2.71 8.91
CA ALA A 91 -16.71 3.97 8.31
C ALA A 91 -17.88 4.71 7.65
N LEU A 92 -18.75 4.00 6.93
CA LEU A 92 -19.95 4.57 6.33
C LEU A 92 -20.95 5.09 7.37
N VAL A 93 -21.16 4.35 8.46
CA VAL A 93 -22.03 4.80 9.56
C VAL A 93 -21.45 6.05 10.22
N ALA A 94 -20.14 6.08 10.47
CA ALA A 94 -19.46 7.26 11.02
C ALA A 94 -19.56 8.48 10.09
N LEU A 95 -19.44 8.28 8.77
CA LEU A 95 -19.62 9.34 7.77
C LEU A 95 -21.06 9.83 7.76
N ALA A 96 -22.05 8.93 7.75
CA ALA A 96 -23.45 9.29 7.79
C ALA A 96 -23.76 10.10 9.06
N ALA A 97 -23.29 9.68 10.22
CA ALA A 97 -23.42 10.43 11.47
C ALA A 97 -22.79 11.83 11.36
N ARG A 98 -21.60 11.93 10.73
CA ARG A 98 -20.93 13.22 10.47
C ARG A 98 -21.76 14.12 9.55
N LEU A 99 -22.29 13.60 8.44
CA LEU A 99 -23.11 14.38 7.50
C LEU A 99 -24.43 14.81 8.15
N ILE A 100 -25.07 13.93 8.92
CA ILE A 100 -26.28 14.24 9.69
C ILE A 100 -26.01 15.36 10.70
N SER A 101 -24.87 15.34 11.38
CA SER A 101 -24.49 16.40 12.33
C SER A 101 -24.37 17.79 11.69
N LYS A 102 -24.17 17.87 10.37
CA LYS A 102 -24.04 19.12 9.61
C LYS A 102 -25.30 19.49 8.80
N ILE A 103 -26.40 18.75 8.94
CA ILE A 103 -27.65 19.14 8.28
C ILE A 103 -28.10 20.47 8.90
N PRO A 104 -28.43 21.50 8.08
CA PRO A 104 -28.81 22.83 8.57
C PRO A 104 -30.00 22.84 9.54
N SER A 105 -30.87 21.82 9.46
CA SER A 105 -32.00 21.64 10.36
C SER A 105 -31.60 21.22 11.78
N LEU A 106 -30.44 20.58 11.96
CA LEU A 106 -29.95 20.08 13.24
C LEU A 106 -28.90 21.02 13.84
N ASN A 107 -27.99 21.58 13.03
CA ASN A 107 -26.95 22.49 13.49
C ASN A 107 -26.69 23.63 12.48
N PRO A 108 -27.45 24.74 12.55
CA PRO A 108 -27.28 25.87 11.64
C PRO A 108 -25.94 26.60 11.79
N ALA A 109 -25.19 26.36 12.88
CA ALA A 109 -23.88 26.96 13.12
C ALA A 109 -22.76 26.34 12.26
N PHE A 110 -22.94 25.12 11.73
CA PHE A 110 -21.93 24.41 10.95
C PHE A 110 -22.39 24.23 9.50
N SER A 111 -21.88 25.10 8.61
CA SER A 111 -22.09 24.97 7.17
C SER A 111 -21.19 23.90 6.55
N PHE A 112 -21.63 23.35 5.41
CA PHE A 112 -20.80 22.55 4.52
C PHE A 112 -19.58 23.37 4.07
N GLY A 113 -18.41 22.75 4.11
CA GLY A 113 -17.27 23.34 3.41
C GLY A 113 -16.27 22.32 2.91
N TRP A 114 -15.09 22.80 2.52
CA TRP A 114 -14.04 21.99 1.92
C TRP A 114 -13.65 20.71 2.68
N ASP A 115 -13.76 20.63 4.02
CA ASP A 115 -13.48 19.39 4.74
C ASP A 115 -14.46 18.27 4.39
N ASP A 116 -15.73 18.62 4.15
CA ASP A 116 -16.80 17.69 3.80
C ASP A 116 -16.64 17.18 2.37
N TRP A 117 -16.22 18.04 1.44
CA TRP A 117 -15.91 17.62 0.08
C TRP A 117 -14.74 16.64 0.04
N LEU A 118 -13.70 16.87 0.85
CA LEU A 118 -12.54 15.98 0.92
C LEU A 118 -12.89 14.63 1.54
N ILE A 119 -13.70 14.58 2.61
CA ILE A 119 -14.10 13.30 3.18
C ILE A 119 -15.01 12.51 2.22
N LEU A 120 -15.91 13.20 1.51
CA LEU A 120 -16.74 12.58 0.47
C LEU A 120 -15.88 12.03 -0.68
N ALA A 121 -14.88 12.80 -1.14
CA ALA A 121 -13.94 12.35 -2.16
C ALA A 121 -13.13 11.12 -1.69
N SER A 122 -12.65 11.10 -0.44
CA SER A 122 -11.96 9.94 0.12
C SER A 122 -12.85 8.71 0.22
N THR A 123 -14.13 8.89 0.56
CA THR A 123 -15.10 7.79 0.64
C THR A 123 -15.42 7.26 -0.75
N LEU A 124 -15.56 8.13 -1.73
CA LEU A 124 -15.78 7.74 -3.12
C LEU A 124 -14.60 6.92 -3.68
N ALA A 125 -13.37 7.29 -3.32
CA ALA A 125 -12.16 6.53 -3.68
C ALA A 125 -12.01 5.21 -2.90
N LEU A 126 -12.60 5.09 -1.71
CA LEU A 126 -12.59 3.87 -0.90
C LEU A 126 -13.48 2.77 -1.49
N ILE A 127 -14.59 3.12 -2.16
CA ILE A 127 -15.51 2.14 -2.77
C ILE A 127 -14.81 1.23 -3.80
N PRO A 128 -14.13 1.76 -4.84
CA PRO A 128 -13.43 0.90 -5.80
C PRO A 128 -12.26 0.14 -5.17
N ALA A 129 -11.61 0.67 -4.13
CA ALA A 129 -10.57 -0.05 -3.40
C ALA A 129 -11.14 -1.27 -2.66
N ASP A 130 -12.27 -1.13 -1.97
CA ASP A 130 -12.95 -2.22 -1.27
C ASP A 130 -13.43 -3.31 -2.26
N ILE A 131 -14.05 -2.91 -3.38
CA ILE A 131 -14.45 -3.83 -4.45
C ILE A 131 -13.22 -4.55 -5.03
N GLY A 132 -12.13 -3.82 -5.27
CA GLY A 132 -10.85 -4.35 -5.71
C GLY A 132 -10.37 -5.48 -4.79
N SER A 133 -10.31 -5.23 -3.48
CA SER A 133 -9.88 -6.21 -2.49
C SER A 133 -10.65 -7.54 -2.57
N GLN A 134 -11.97 -7.49 -2.83
CA GLN A 134 -12.80 -8.69 -2.98
C GLN A 134 -12.47 -9.47 -4.26
N ILE A 135 -12.17 -8.74 -5.35
CA ILE A 135 -11.73 -9.35 -6.60
C ILE A 135 -10.37 -10.03 -6.39
N LEU A 136 -9.44 -9.43 -5.65
CA LEU A 136 -8.16 -10.07 -5.32
C LEU A 136 -8.36 -11.37 -4.53
N ILE A 137 -9.18 -11.35 -3.47
CA ILE A 137 -9.50 -12.54 -2.67
C ILE A 137 -10.12 -13.63 -3.55
N GLY A 138 -11.05 -13.26 -4.44
CA GLY A 138 -11.67 -14.18 -5.39
C GLY A 138 -10.68 -14.79 -6.40
N LYS A 139 -9.63 -14.06 -6.76
CA LYS A 139 -8.57 -14.54 -7.68
C LYS A 139 -7.52 -15.44 -7.00
N GLY A 140 -7.50 -15.50 -5.68
CA GLY A 140 -6.59 -16.36 -4.92
C GLY A 140 -5.68 -15.62 -3.93
N LEU A 141 -5.90 -14.33 -3.68
CA LEU A 141 -5.17 -13.62 -2.61
C LEU A 141 -5.40 -14.32 -1.26
N GLY A 142 -4.32 -14.54 -0.51
CA GLY A 142 -4.34 -15.29 0.75
C GLY A 142 -4.28 -16.82 0.60
N GLN A 143 -4.05 -17.34 -0.61
CA GLN A 143 -3.72 -18.74 -0.88
C GLN A 143 -2.23 -18.90 -1.18
N ASP A 144 -1.72 -20.11 -1.01
CA ASP A 144 -0.34 -20.42 -1.38
C ASP A 144 -0.13 -20.25 -2.90
N ILE A 145 0.98 -19.62 -3.31
CA ILE A 145 1.25 -19.23 -4.70
C ILE A 145 1.18 -20.39 -5.70
N TRP A 146 1.53 -21.60 -5.28
CA TRP A 146 1.49 -22.83 -6.10
C TRP A 146 0.07 -23.33 -6.41
N MET A 147 -0.97 -22.74 -5.81
CA MET A 147 -2.37 -23.05 -6.09
C MET A 147 -3.03 -22.07 -7.06
N VAL A 148 -2.37 -20.95 -7.35
CA VAL A 148 -2.89 -19.85 -8.17
C VAL A 148 -2.39 -20.01 -9.61
N SER A 149 -3.28 -19.83 -10.58
CA SER A 149 -2.89 -19.86 -12.00
C SER A 149 -1.96 -18.69 -12.35
N PRO A 150 -0.95 -18.88 -13.21
CA PRO A 150 -0.03 -17.83 -13.63
C PRO A 150 -0.72 -16.54 -14.10
N ASP A 151 -1.78 -16.63 -14.91
CA ASP A 151 -2.56 -15.47 -15.37
C ASP A 151 -3.22 -14.70 -14.22
N ASN A 152 -3.66 -15.41 -13.17
CA ASN A 152 -4.25 -14.79 -12.00
C ASN A 152 -3.19 -14.09 -11.15
N ILE A 153 -1.93 -14.55 -11.16
CA ILE A 153 -0.82 -13.91 -10.43
C ILE A 153 -0.60 -12.49 -10.98
N THR A 154 -0.40 -12.34 -12.29
CA THR A 154 -0.23 -11.01 -12.92
C THR A 154 -1.40 -10.07 -12.61
N GLN A 155 -2.63 -10.58 -12.66
CA GLN A 155 -3.81 -9.78 -12.36
C GLN A 155 -3.91 -9.39 -10.88
N ILE A 156 -3.53 -10.28 -9.96
CA ILE A 156 -3.48 -9.98 -8.53
C ILE A 156 -2.45 -8.88 -8.27
N LEU A 157 -1.22 -8.99 -8.82
CA LEU A 157 -0.19 -7.98 -8.62
C LEU A 157 -0.58 -6.63 -9.20
N LEU A 158 -1.21 -6.60 -10.37
CA LEU A 158 -1.69 -5.35 -10.98
C LEU A 158 -2.78 -4.70 -10.12
N LEU A 159 -3.76 -5.48 -9.67
CA LEU A 159 -4.83 -4.96 -8.81
C LEU A 159 -4.29 -4.48 -7.46
N PHE A 160 -3.30 -5.19 -6.90
CA PHE A 160 -2.63 -4.82 -5.66
C PHE A 160 -1.88 -3.48 -5.81
N PHE A 161 -1.19 -3.27 -6.92
CA PHE A 161 -0.54 -2.00 -7.24
C PHE A 161 -1.55 -0.83 -7.29
N VAL A 162 -2.69 -1.04 -7.93
CA VAL A 162 -3.76 -0.02 -7.99
C VAL A 162 -4.38 0.22 -6.60
N GLU A 163 -4.57 -0.84 -5.82
CA GLU A 163 -5.10 -0.77 -4.45
C GLU A 163 -4.16 0.02 -3.52
N GLU A 164 -2.85 -0.16 -3.64
CA GLU A 164 -1.86 0.58 -2.85
C GLU A 164 -1.87 2.09 -3.17
N LEU A 165 -2.05 2.45 -4.44
CA LEU A 165 -2.21 3.85 -4.87
C LEU A 165 -3.50 4.47 -4.34
N LEU A 166 -4.63 3.77 -4.46
CA LEU A 166 -5.91 4.23 -3.95
C LEU A 166 -5.88 4.37 -2.43
N TYR A 167 -5.31 3.39 -1.72
CA TYR A 167 -5.15 3.43 -0.28
C TYR A 167 -4.32 4.64 0.17
N SER A 168 -3.17 4.86 -0.47
CA SER A 168 -2.30 6.00 -0.19
C SER A 168 -3.03 7.33 -0.39
N PHE A 169 -3.82 7.44 -1.47
CA PHE A 169 -4.66 8.62 -1.74
C PHE A 169 -5.73 8.82 -0.66
N VAL A 170 -6.48 7.78 -0.29
CA VAL A 170 -7.53 7.84 0.73
C VAL A 170 -6.95 8.29 2.07
N VAL A 171 -5.86 7.67 2.53
CA VAL A 171 -5.21 8.02 3.80
C VAL A 171 -4.73 9.48 3.82
N ALA A 172 -4.13 9.94 2.71
CA ALA A 172 -3.68 11.32 2.60
C ALA A 172 -4.87 12.30 2.68
N VAL A 173 -5.92 12.08 1.88
CA VAL A 173 -7.08 12.97 1.82
C VAL A 173 -7.87 12.97 3.13
N THR A 174 -8.03 11.83 3.80
CA THR A 174 -8.68 11.76 5.12
C THR A 174 -7.94 12.58 6.17
N LYS A 175 -6.61 12.49 6.22
CA LYS A 175 -5.79 13.34 7.12
C LYS A 175 -5.99 14.83 6.80
N LEU A 176 -5.94 15.21 5.52
CA LEU A 176 -6.15 16.61 5.10
C LEU A 176 -7.55 17.12 5.49
N SER A 177 -8.60 16.31 5.34
CA SER A 177 -9.97 16.66 5.78
C SER A 177 -10.02 16.97 7.28
N ILE A 178 -9.41 16.12 8.12
CA ILE A 178 -9.38 16.31 9.58
C ILE A 178 -8.61 17.59 9.95
N LEU A 179 -7.47 17.87 9.31
CA LEU A 179 -6.67 19.06 9.57
C LEU A 179 -7.42 20.35 9.20
N ILE A 180 -8.10 20.37 8.06
CA ILE A 180 -8.92 21.51 7.63
C ILE A 180 -10.11 21.71 8.59
N PHE A 181 -10.72 20.63 9.05
CA PHE A 181 -11.76 20.69 10.08
C PHE A 181 -11.25 21.30 11.38
N TYR A 182 -10.04 20.92 11.83
CA TYR A 182 -9.40 21.50 13.02
C TYR A 182 -9.07 22.98 12.87
N LEU A 183 -8.66 23.45 11.68
CA LEU A 183 -8.44 24.87 11.41
C LEU A 183 -9.72 25.70 11.55
N ARG A 184 -10.89 25.12 11.24
CA ARG A 184 -12.19 25.78 11.42
C ARG A 184 -12.68 25.73 12.86
N LEU A 185 -12.50 24.60 13.54
CA LEU A 185 -12.99 24.39 14.90
C LEU A 185 -12.27 25.27 15.92
N PHE A 186 -10.94 25.40 15.79
CA PHE A 186 -10.13 26.14 16.75
C PHE A 186 -9.77 27.54 16.22
N ALA A 187 -10.10 28.57 17.00
CA ALA A 187 -9.75 29.97 16.71
C ALA A 187 -8.32 30.36 17.18
N GLU A 188 -7.70 29.51 17.99
CA GLU A 188 -6.42 29.77 18.64
C GLU A 188 -5.25 29.80 17.63
N THR A 189 -4.49 30.89 17.61
CA THR A 189 -3.48 31.16 16.57
C THR A 189 -2.31 30.17 16.57
N TRP A 190 -1.78 29.79 17.74
CA TRP A 190 -0.67 28.83 17.80
C TRP A 190 -1.07 27.45 17.28
N PHE A 191 -2.31 27.02 17.55
CA PHE A 191 -2.82 25.73 17.10
C PHE A 191 -3.02 25.73 15.59
N ARG A 192 -3.49 26.86 15.03
CA ARG A 192 -3.59 27.04 13.57
C ARG A 192 -2.25 26.92 12.87
N VAL A 193 -1.18 27.52 13.41
CA VAL A 193 0.16 27.40 12.84
C VAL A 193 0.62 25.93 12.80
N VAL A 194 0.42 25.18 13.88
CA VAL A 194 0.75 23.74 13.91
C VAL A 194 -0.06 22.97 12.86
N CYS A 195 -1.35 23.21 12.75
CA CYS A 195 -2.20 22.57 11.74
C CYS A 195 -1.74 22.89 10.31
N TYR A 196 -1.34 24.13 10.00
CA TYR A 196 -0.80 24.47 8.68
C TYR A 196 0.52 23.76 8.37
N ILE A 197 1.43 23.64 9.35
CA ILE A 197 2.68 22.88 9.17
C ILE A 197 2.35 21.41 8.89
N MET A 198 1.47 20.81 9.69
CA MET A 198 1.06 19.41 9.51
C MET A 198 0.35 19.17 8.18
N LEU A 199 -0.39 20.16 7.68
CA LEU A 199 -1.05 20.10 6.37
C LEU A 199 0.01 20.00 5.26
N GLY A 200 1.06 20.82 5.33
CA GLY A 200 2.18 20.77 4.39
C GLY A 200 2.94 19.45 4.43
N VAL A 201 3.33 19.01 5.63
CA VAL A 201 4.07 17.75 5.83
C VAL A 201 3.27 16.56 5.32
N THR A 202 1.98 16.49 5.63
CA THR A 202 1.10 15.39 5.19
C THR A 202 0.95 15.37 3.67
N THR A 203 0.82 16.54 3.04
CA THR A 203 0.70 16.66 1.58
C THR A 203 1.97 16.20 0.89
N ILE A 204 3.14 16.67 1.35
CA ILE A 204 4.44 16.29 0.78
C ILE A 204 4.67 14.78 0.95
N TYR A 205 4.37 14.24 2.14
CA TYR A 205 4.49 12.81 2.39
C TYR A 205 3.56 11.98 1.49
N GLY A 206 2.30 12.38 1.34
CA GLY A 206 1.34 11.68 0.46
C GLY A 206 1.78 11.67 -0.99
N ILE A 207 2.31 12.78 -1.50
CA ILE A 207 2.87 12.86 -2.86
C ILE A 207 4.11 11.97 -2.97
N GLY A 208 5.00 12.01 -1.98
CA GLY A 208 6.20 11.16 -1.92
C GLY A 208 5.87 9.67 -1.94
N GLN A 209 4.83 9.26 -1.22
CA GLN A 209 4.33 7.88 -1.21
C GLN A 209 3.87 7.44 -2.61
N ILE A 210 2.99 8.23 -3.24
CA ILE A 210 2.50 7.92 -4.60
C ILE A 210 3.66 7.81 -5.60
N LEU A 211 4.62 8.74 -5.53
CA LEU A 211 5.81 8.69 -6.37
C LEU A 211 6.68 7.47 -6.06
N GLY A 212 6.84 7.10 -4.79
CA GLY A 212 7.59 5.91 -4.38
C GLY A 212 7.01 4.63 -4.98
N ILE A 213 5.69 4.45 -4.89
CA ILE A 213 4.99 3.30 -5.47
C ILE A 213 5.19 3.24 -6.99
N VAL A 214 5.04 4.38 -7.68
CA VAL A 214 5.16 4.43 -9.15
C VAL A 214 6.61 4.24 -9.62
N LEU A 215 7.58 4.80 -8.90
CA LEU A 215 8.99 4.84 -9.32
C LEU A 215 9.84 3.70 -8.77
N VAL A 216 9.26 2.78 -7.99
CA VAL A 216 9.95 1.61 -7.42
C VAL A 216 10.58 0.72 -8.48
N CYS A 217 9.91 0.58 -9.62
CA CYS A 217 10.34 -0.26 -10.73
C CYS A 217 10.49 0.55 -12.01
N SER A 218 11.53 0.24 -12.78
CA SER A 218 11.77 0.80 -14.11
C SER A 218 11.90 -0.34 -15.12
N PRO A 219 10.97 -0.50 -16.09
CA PRO A 219 9.75 0.29 -16.31
C PRO A 219 8.64 0.02 -15.26
N VAL A 220 7.66 0.93 -15.12
CA VAL A 220 6.55 0.79 -14.13
C VAL A 220 5.80 -0.53 -14.29
N SER A 221 5.72 -1.06 -15.52
CA SER A 221 5.10 -2.35 -15.83
C SER A 221 5.75 -3.53 -15.13
N TYR A 222 7.02 -3.39 -14.73
CA TYR A 222 7.75 -4.42 -14.03
C TYR A 222 7.20 -4.69 -12.62
N ASN A 223 6.42 -3.78 -12.03
CA ASN A 223 5.75 -4.02 -10.74
C ASN A 223 4.86 -5.28 -10.74
N TRP A 224 4.18 -5.56 -11.84
CA TRP A 224 3.25 -6.70 -11.94
C TRP A 224 3.74 -7.84 -12.84
N THR A 225 4.83 -7.64 -13.58
CA THR A 225 5.44 -8.69 -14.43
C THR A 225 6.71 -9.29 -13.83
N GLN A 226 7.26 -8.75 -12.75
CA GLN A 226 8.51 -9.26 -12.14
C GLN A 226 8.49 -10.74 -11.72
N TRP A 227 7.31 -11.34 -11.53
CA TRP A 227 7.19 -12.71 -11.02
C TRP A 227 7.51 -13.80 -12.06
N ASP A 228 7.44 -13.47 -13.36
CA ASP A 228 7.68 -14.44 -14.44
C ASP A 228 9.17 -14.62 -14.78
N GLY A 229 10.02 -13.66 -14.42
CA GLY A 229 11.45 -13.66 -14.75
C GLY A 229 11.74 -13.50 -16.26
N GLU A 230 10.74 -13.29 -17.10
CA GLU A 230 10.86 -13.10 -18.54
C GLU A 230 11.10 -11.63 -18.90
N HIS A 231 10.49 -10.73 -18.14
CA HIS A 231 10.60 -9.31 -18.36
C HIS A 231 11.89 -8.76 -17.74
N GLN A 232 12.65 -7.97 -18.50
CA GLN A 232 13.82 -7.28 -17.97
C GLN A 232 13.41 -5.93 -17.37
N GLY A 233 13.79 -5.69 -16.12
CA GLY A 233 13.53 -4.45 -15.40
C GLY A 233 14.40 -4.32 -14.17
N LYS A 234 14.51 -3.09 -13.64
CA LYS A 234 15.19 -2.83 -12.37
C LYS A 234 14.12 -2.43 -11.35
N GLY A 235 13.95 -3.26 -10.32
CA GLY A 235 13.13 -2.97 -9.13
C GLY A 235 13.97 -3.07 -7.86
N ASP A 236 13.45 -2.55 -6.75
CA ASP A 236 14.03 -2.83 -5.43
C ASP A 236 13.92 -4.33 -5.16
N GLY A 237 15.07 -5.00 -4.95
CA GLY A 237 15.29 -6.44 -5.06
C GLY A 237 14.48 -7.36 -4.17
N LEU A 238 13.16 -7.38 -4.34
CA LEU A 238 12.29 -8.50 -3.98
C LEU A 238 12.36 -9.51 -5.13
N GLU A 239 13.47 -10.24 -5.22
CA GLU A 239 13.56 -11.38 -6.13
C GLU A 239 12.55 -12.43 -5.65
N TRP A 240 11.51 -12.64 -6.46
CA TRP A 240 10.51 -13.67 -6.21
C TRP A 240 11.14 -15.04 -6.47
N ASP A 241 11.61 -15.69 -5.41
CA ASP A 241 11.97 -17.09 -5.48
C ASP A 241 10.68 -17.90 -5.75
N PRO A 242 10.58 -18.71 -6.83
CA PRO A 242 9.36 -19.47 -7.20
C PRO A 242 8.84 -20.41 -6.09
N ALA A 243 9.60 -20.59 -5.01
CA ALA A 243 9.19 -21.28 -3.79
C ALA A 243 8.32 -20.44 -2.82
N GLY A 244 8.10 -19.15 -3.07
CA GLY A 244 7.26 -18.26 -2.25
C GLY A 244 7.89 -17.76 -0.96
N TYR A 245 9.23 -17.68 -0.89
CA TYR A 245 9.93 -17.08 0.23
C TYR A 245 10.38 -15.67 -0.11
N ILE A 246 9.92 -14.68 0.67
CA ILE A 246 10.53 -13.35 0.73
C ILE A 246 11.86 -13.53 1.47
N GLY A 247 12.89 -13.99 0.75
CA GLY A 247 14.25 -14.09 1.26
C GLY A 247 14.94 -12.75 1.07
N GLU A 248 15.23 -12.05 2.16
CA GLU A 248 16.21 -10.97 2.13
C GLU A 248 17.50 -11.53 1.55
N VAL A 249 17.96 -11.01 0.40
CA VAL A 249 19.21 -11.42 -0.24
C VAL A 249 20.32 -11.20 0.76
N ARG A 250 20.65 -12.25 1.51
CA ARG A 250 21.91 -12.33 2.23
C ARG A 250 22.97 -12.38 1.15
N ARG A 251 23.47 -11.20 0.79
CA ARG A 251 24.71 -11.01 0.03
C ARG A 251 25.81 -11.72 0.80
N ASN A 252 25.99 -13.02 0.55
CA ASN A 252 27.23 -13.68 0.85
C ASN A 252 28.20 -13.29 -0.26
N ALA A 253 28.72 -12.07 -0.14
CA ALA A 253 30.04 -11.77 -0.64
C ALA A 253 31.03 -12.36 0.38
N GLU A 254 31.36 -13.64 0.23
CA GLU A 254 32.51 -14.31 0.85
C GLU A 254 32.65 -15.68 0.17
N SER A 255 33.72 -16.10 -0.47
CA SER A 255 34.99 -15.54 -0.94
C SER A 255 35.61 -16.68 -1.75
N ASP A 256 36.41 -16.36 -2.77
CA ASP A 256 37.34 -17.32 -3.37
C ASP A 256 38.11 -18.09 -2.29
N VAL A 257 37.92 -19.42 -2.20
CA VAL A 257 38.93 -20.46 -1.93
C VAL A 257 38.45 -21.77 -2.57
#